data_AF-A8B3K8-F1
#
_entry.id   AF-A8B3K8-F1
#
_cell.length_a   1.000
_cell.length_b   1.000
_cell.length_c   1.000
_cell.angle_alpha   90.00
_cell.angle_beta   90.00
_cell.angle_gamma   90.00
#
_symmetry.space_group_name_H-M   'P 1'
#
loop_
_entity.id
_entity.type
_entity.pdbx_description
1 polymer ?
#
loop_
_entity_poly.entity_id
_entity_poly.type
_entity_poly.pdbx_seq_one_letter_code
_entity_poly.pdbx_strand_id
1 'polypeptide(L)'
;MEKEIDYAALEQRAKELYAQIQDVNVPDRFKNPSNFSTQKVSLDNSAPLIANGSQSLSATATESRKSNASMFYTTSNSEYGDFTPSIVEMPTQWNGNKIIVSRQQNNVVYRYDGFNTEVDKNRYMDPYVTIRRK
;
A
#
# COMPACT_ATOMS: atom_id res chain seq x y z
N MET A 1 13.81 -42.12 23.33
CA MET A 1 13.51 -40.89 24.10
C MET A 1 13.02 -39.88 23.09
N GLU A 2 11.72 -39.94 22.81
CA GLU A 2 11.07 -38.99 21.90
C GLU A 2 11.08 -37.63 22.59
N LYS A 3 11.75 -36.63 21.98
CA LYS A 3 11.64 -35.27 22.47
C LYS A 3 10.25 -34.78 22.11
N GLU A 4 9.41 -34.59 23.12
CA GLU A 4 8.16 -33.84 22.98
C GLU A 4 8.49 -32.48 22.34
N ILE A 5 7.90 -32.23 21.17
CA ILE A 5 8.10 -30.97 20.46
C ILE A 5 7.13 -29.96 21.08
N ASP A 6 7.69 -28.91 21.68
CA ASP A 6 6.89 -27.76 22.12
C ASP A 6 6.48 -26.92 20.90
N TYR A 7 5.23 -27.12 20.46
CA TYR A 7 4.65 -26.40 19.32
C TYR A 7 4.52 -24.90 19.58
N ALA A 8 4.33 -24.46 20.82
CA ALA A 8 4.20 -23.04 21.14
C ALA A 8 5.55 -22.33 20.99
N ALA A 9 6.62 -22.96 21.49
CA ALA A 9 7.99 -22.45 21.31
C ALA A 9 8.40 -22.42 19.83
N LEU A 10 8.00 -23.44 19.06
CA LEU A 10 8.26 -23.49 17.62
C LEU A 10 7.54 -22.35 16.88
N GLU A 11 6.28 -22.08 17.22
CA GLU A 11 5.50 -21.00 16.63
C GLU A 11 6.13 -19.64 16.94
N GLN A 12 6.52 -19.38 18.18
CA GLN A 12 7.20 -18.13 18.57
C GLN A 12 8.49 -17.93 17.77
N ARG A 13 9.34 -18.97 17.69
CA ARG A 13 10.59 -18.91 16.93
C ARG A 13 10.35 -18.67 15.44
N ALA A 14 9.30 -19.25 14.87
CA ALA A 14 8.92 -19.00 13.48
C ALA A 14 8.52 -17.53 13.28
N LYS A 15 7.72 -16.96 14.19
CA LYS A 15 7.33 -15.54 14.16
C LYS A 15 8.54 -14.61 14.20
N GLU A 16 9.51 -14.90 15.07
CA GLU A 16 10.75 -14.13 15.20
C GLU A 16 11.60 -14.18 13.93
N LEU A 17 11.83 -15.37 13.37
CA LEU A 17 12.59 -15.53 12.13
C LEU A 17 11.91 -14.81 10.97
N TYR A 18 10.59 -14.88 10.90
CA TYR A 18 9.83 -14.22 9.84
C TYR A 18 9.93 -12.69 9.93
N ALA A 19 9.89 -12.14 11.15
CA ALA A 19 10.11 -10.71 11.37
C ALA A 19 11.53 -10.26 10.99
N GLN A 20 12.55 -11.12 11.14
CA GLN A 20 13.93 -10.83 10.74
C GLN A 20 14.13 -10.84 9.22
N ILE A 21 13.42 -11.71 8.50
CA ILE A 21 13.56 -11.87 7.05
C ILE A 21 12.77 -10.81 6.27
N GLN A 22 11.75 -10.21 6.88
CA GLN A 22 10.96 -9.15 6.25
C GLN A 22 11.81 -7.94 5.86
N ASP A 23 11.72 -7.57 4.58
CA ASP A 23 12.45 -6.42 4.03
C ASP A 23 11.92 -5.08 4.58
N VAL A 24 12.77 -4.05 4.57
CA VAL A 24 12.47 -2.69 5.03
C VAL A 24 11.28 -2.10 4.25
N ASN A 25 11.13 -2.47 2.99
CA ASN A 25 10.08 -1.98 2.09
C ASN A 25 8.69 -2.57 2.37
N VAL A 26 8.58 -3.57 3.25
CA VAL A 26 7.29 -4.14 3.66
C VAL A 26 6.52 -3.11 4.50
N PRO A 27 5.26 -2.76 4.12
CA PRO A 27 4.43 -1.86 4.91
C PRO A 27 4.18 -2.37 6.33
N ASP A 28 4.09 -1.47 7.30
CA ASP A 28 3.91 -1.83 8.73
C ASP A 28 2.65 -2.65 9.01
N ARG A 29 1.64 -2.55 8.12
CA ARG A 29 0.41 -3.36 8.14
C ARG A 29 0.67 -4.86 8.02
N PHE A 30 1.75 -5.25 7.34
CA PHE A 30 2.15 -6.65 7.15
C PHE A 30 3.21 -7.10 8.17
N LYS A 31 3.83 -6.18 8.89
CA LYS A 31 4.77 -6.49 9.99
C LYS A 31 4.03 -6.87 11.28
N ASN A 32 2.83 -6.30 11.46
CA ASN A 32 1.98 -6.53 12.63
C ASN A 32 0.60 -7.01 12.16
N PRO A 33 0.37 -8.34 12.04
CA PRO A 33 -0.91 -8.91 11.60
C PRO A 33 -2.09 -8.51 12.50
N SER A 34 -1.83 -8.21 13.76
CA SER A 34 -2.84 -7.67 14.69
C SER A 34 -3.45 -6.34 14.22
N ASN A 35 -2.72 -5.56 13.40
CA ASN A 35 -3.18 -4.28 12.90
C ASN A 35 -4.04 -4.40 11.62
N PHE A 36 -4.27 -5.62 11.12
CA PHE A 36 -5.20 -5.82 10.02
C PHE A 36 -6.61 -5.44 10.47
N SER A 37 -7.25 -4.53 9.72
CA SER A 37 -8.62 -4.11 10.00
C SER A 37 -9.55 -5.31 9.89
N THR A 38 -10.09 -5.76 11.01
CA THR A 38 -11.16 -6.76 11.06
C THR A 38 -12.53 -6.10 11.00
N GLN A 39 -12.65 -4.92 10.36
CA GLN A 39 -13.92 -4.21 10.25
C GLN A 39 -14.97 -5.12 9.60
N LYS A 40 -15.85 -5.67 10.44
CA LYS A 40 -17.16 -6.09 9.96
C LYS A 40 -17.94 -4.80 9.77
N VAL A 41 -18.28 -4.50 8.52
CA VAL A 41 -19.38 -3.56 8.25
C VAL A 41 -20.60 -4.15 8.94
N SER A 42 -20.96 -3.61 10.10
CA SER A 42 -22.24 -3.90 10.72
C SER A 42 -23.30 -3.36 9.77
N LEU A 43 -23.81 -4.24 8.91
CA LEU A 43 -25.02 -4.02 8.13
C LEU A 43 -26.19 -4.04 9.12
N ASP A 44 -26.29 -3.01 9.95
CA ASP A 44 -27.51 -2.72 10.67
C ASP A 44 -28.56 -2.35 9.62
N ASN A 45 -29.40 -3.31 9.25
CA ASN A 45 -30.54 -3.13 8.34
C ASN A 45 -31.60 -2.13 8.88
N SER A 46 -31.32 -1.46 10.00
CA SER A 46 -32.21 -0.56 10.71
C SER A 46 -31.77 0.92 10.65
N ALA A 47 -30.59 1.24 10.11
CA ALA A 47 -30.08 2.61 10.08
C ALA A 47 -30.09 3.18 8.65
N PRO A 48 -30.68 4.38 8.42
CA PRO A 48 -30.58 5.03 7.12
C PRO A 48 -29.12 5.36 6.83
N LEU A 49 -28.67 5.05 5.61
CA LEU A 49 -27.32 5.35 5.11
C LEU A 49 -27.07 6.87 5.19
N ILE A 50 -26.40 7.33 6.23
CA ILE A 50 -25.88 8.70 6.27
C ILE A 50 -24.60 8.71 5.43
N ALA A 51 -24.75 9.11 4.18
CA ALA A 51 -23.64 9.52 3.34
C ALA A 51 -22.90 10.69 4.02
N ASN A 52 -21.59 10.56 4.15
CA ASN A 52 -20.64 11.54 4.69
C ASN A 52 -20.59 11.67 6.22
N GLY A 53 -19.71 10.89 6.85
CA GLY A 53 -19.28 11.14 8.22
C GLY A 53 -18.10 10.24 8.57
N SER A 54 -16.92 10.85 8.72
CA SER A 54 -15.70 10.22 9.19
C SER A 54 -15.95 9.40 10.45
N GLN A 55 -15.91 8.06 10.35
CA GLN A 55 -15.92 7.20 11.53
C GLN A 55 -14.57 7.34 12.25
N SER A 56 -14.58 7.77 13.50
CA SER A 56 -13.38 7.85 14.33
C SER A 56 -12.87 6.44 14.62
N LEU A 57 -11.73 6.08 14.01
CA LEU A 57 -11.09 4.78 14.17
C LEU A 57 -10.18 4.79 15.40
N SER A 58 -10.75 4.43 16.55
CA SER A 58 -9.96 4.03 17.73
C SER A 58 -10.50 2.72 18.26
N ALA A 59 -10.18 1.63 17.56
CA ALA A 59 -10.33 0.27 18.08
C ALA A 59 -8.92 -0.29 18.32
N THR A 60 -8.52 -0.36 19.58
CA THR A 60 -7.35 -1.13 20.01
C THR A 60 -7.57 -2.58 19.58
N ALA A 61 -6.68 -3.08 18.72
CA ALA A 61 -6.75 -4.42 18.15
C ALA A 61 -6.71 -5.49 19.25
N THR A 62 -7.89 -5.96 19.65
CA THR A 62 -8.05 -7.08 20.56
C THR A 62 -8.90 -8.11 19.82
N GLU A 63 -8.19 -9.03 19.17
CA GLU A 63 -8.67 -10.25 18.50
C GLU A 63 -9.74 -10.10 17.40
N SER A 64 -9.65 -10.93 16.35
CA SER A 64 -10.65 -10.93 15.29
C SER A 64 -12.00 -11.38 15.85
N ARG A 65 -13.01 -10.50 15.81
CA ARG A 65 -14.39 -10.87 16.17
C ARG A 65 -14.93 -11.90 15.17
N LYS A 66 -14.82 -13.19 15.48
CA LYS A 66 -15.48 -14.27 14.73
C LYS A 66 -16.97 -13.99 14.63
N SER A 67 -17.56 -14.28 13.48
CA SER A 67 -19.03 -14.23 13.36
C SER A 67 -19.55 -15.33 14.26
N ASN A 68 -20.40 -14.99 15.22
CA ASN A 68 -21.17 -16.00 15.95
C ASN A 68 -22.26 -16.54 15.01
N ALA A 69 -21.88 -17.12 13.87
CA ALA A 69 -22.78 -17.85 13.00
C ALA A 69 -23.16 -19.14 13.74
N SER A 70 -24.46 -19.43 13.77
CA SER A 70 -24.95 -20.68 14.34
C SER A 70 -24.31 -21.85 13.59
N MET A 71 -23.77 -22.83 14.33
CA MET A 71 -23.09 -24.01 13.79
C MET A 71 -23.92 -24.78 12.75
N PHE A 72 -25.25 -24.63 12.79
CA PHE A 72 -26.20 -25.27 11.88
C PHE A 72 -26.62 -24.41 10.68
N TYR A 73 -26.27 -23.12 10.67
CA TYR A 73 -26.63 -22.17 9.62
C TYR A 73 -25.38 -21.42 9.12
N THR A 74 -24.44 -22.18 8.56
CA THR A 74 -23.26 -21.65 7.87
C THR A 74 -23.39 -21.89 6.37
N THR A 75 -22.99 -20.91 5.56
CA THR A 75 -22.85 -21.08 4.10
C THR A 75 -21.38 -21.17 3.74
N SER A 76 -21.02 -21.73 2.58
CA SER A 76 -19.62 -21.74 2.10
C SER A 76 -19.03 -20.32 2.05
N ASN A 77 -19.86 -19.31 1.81
CA ASN A 77 -19.41 -17.92 1.78
C ASN A 77 -19.04 -17.37 3.16
N SER A 78 -19.50 -18.00 4.25
CA SER A 78 -19.18 -17.58 5.62
C SER A 78 -17.74 -17.90 6.04
N GLU A 79 -17.03 -18.74 5.29
CA GLU A 79 -15.61 -19.05 5.52
C GLU A 79 -14.69 -17.91 5.03
N TYR A 80 -15.12 -17.12 4.03
CA TYR A 80 -14.31 -16.01 3.52
C TYR A 80 -14.24 -14.88 4.55
N GLY A 81 -13.02 -14.56 4.98
CA GLY A 81 -12.74 -13.45 5.90
C GLY A 81 -12.97 -13.77 7.38
N ASP A 82 -13.40 -14.99 7.74
CA ASP A 82 -13.50 -15.46 9.13
C ASP A 82 -12.20 -16.14 9.59
N PHE A 83 -11.08 -15.43 9.42
CA PHE A 83 -9.75 -15.94 9.73
C PHE A 83 -8.87 -14.86 10.38
N THR A 84 -8.02 -15.27 11.32
CA THR A 84 -7.10 -14.39 12.04
C THR A 84 -5.71 -14.45 11.40
N PRO A 85 -5.26 -13.40 10.69
CA PRO A 85 -3.99 -13.43 9.97
C PRO A 85 -2.79 -13.62 10.92
N SER A 86 -1.86 -14.47 10.51
CA SER A 86 -0.59 -14.69 11.19
C SER A 86 0.58 -14.07 10.41
N ILE A 87 1.68 -13.77 11.10
CA ILE A 87 2.88 -13.18 10.48
C ILE A 87 3.48 -14.09 9.40
N VAL A 88 3.33 -15.41 9.56
CA VAL A 88 3.84 -16.42 8.64
C VAL A 88 3.15 -16.35 7.27
N GLU A 89 1.94 -15.79 7.20
CA GLU A 89 1.18 -15.61 5.95
C GLU A 89 1.47 -14.26 5.29
N MET A 90 2.17 -13.37 6.00
CA MET A 90 2.50 -12.05 5.48
C MET A 90 3.63 -12.16 4.45
N PRO A 91 3.69 -11.27 3.45
CA PRO A 91 4.80 -11.27 2.50
C PRO A 91 6.11 -10.86 3.19
N THR A 92 7.22 -11.49 2.81
CA THR A 92 8.57 -11.07 3.21
C THR A 92 9.11 -9.91 2.38
N GLN A 93 8.58 -9.73 1.16
CA GLN A 93 8.93 -8.67 0.25
C GLN A 93 7.67 -8.03 -0.32
N TRP A 94 7.65 -6.70 -0.39
CA TRP A 94 6.54 -5.95 -0.97
C TRP A 94 7.03 -5.05 -2.10
N ASN A 95 6.68 -5.41 -3.34
CA ASN A 95 6.96 -4.57 -4.50
C ASN A 95 5.70 -3.77 -4.88
N GLY A 96 5.45 -2.69 -4.14
CA GLY A 96 4.37 -1.76 -4.44
C GLY A 96 4.77 -0.74 -5.50
N ASN A 97 3.82 -0.37 -6.37
CA ASN A 97 4.03 0.71 -7.33
C ASN A 97 4.02 2.09 -6.66
N LYS A 98 5.12 2.84 -6.77
CA LYS A 98 5.21 4.24 -6.32
C LYS A 98 4.67 5.17 -7.42
N ILE A 99 3.35 5.39 -7.43
CA ILE A 99 2.64 6.20 -8.44
C ILE A 99 2.69 7.71 -8.11
N ILE A 100 3.54 8.15 -7.17
CA ILE A 100 3.56 9.53 -6.67
C ILE A 100 3.94 10.50 -7.79
N VAL A 101 5.03 10.20 -8.51
CA VAL A 101 5.57 11.07 -9.56
C VAL A 101 4.58 11.23 -10.71
N SER A 102 3.97 10.14 -11.18
CA SER A 102 3.00 10.20 -12.27
C SER A 102 1.67 10.83 -11.86
N ARG A 103 1.29 10.80 -10.57
CA ARG A 103 0.13 11.55 -10.06
C ARG A 103 0.41 13.05 -9.88
N GLN A 104 1.66 13.42 -9.62
CA GLN A 104 2.09 14.82 -9.53
C GLN A 104 2.21 15.48 -10.90
N GLN A 105 2.43 14.70 -11.96
CA GLN A 105 2.28 15.19 -13.32
C GLN A 105 0.80 15.51 -13.54
N ASN A 106 0.47 16.79 -13.58
CA ASN A 106 -0.84 17.22 -14.04
C ASN A 106 -1.07 16.61 -15.44
N ASN A 107 -2.28 16.15 -15.76
CA ASN A 107 -2.71 15.72 -17.10
C ASN A 107 -2.74 16.92 -18.08
N VAL A 108 -1.70 17.73 -18.10
CA VAL A 108 -1.58 18.92 -18.89
C VAL A 108 -0.99 18.47 -20.20
N VAL A 109 -1.80 18.55 -21.25
CA VAL A 109 -1.29 18.61 -22.62
C VAL A 109 -0.18 19.64 -22.61
N TYR A 110 1.07 19.21 -22.81
CA TYR A 110 2.22 20.12 -22.87
C TYR A 110 1.97 21.10 -24.02
N ARG A 111 1.54 22.32 -23.67
CA ARG A 111 1.39 23.44 -24.60
C ARG A 111 2.60 24.33 -24.40
N TYR A 112 3.34 24.55 -25.48
CA TYR A 112 4.44 25.49 -25.50
C TYR A 112 3.92 26.82 -26.04
N ASP A 113 3.68 27.77 -25.13
CA ASP A 113 3.26 29.15 -25.46
C ASP A 113 4.45 30.13 -25.40
N GLY A 114 5.69 29.62 -25.47
CA GLY A 114 6.90 30.43 -25.44
C GLY A 114 7.19 31.10 -26.79
N PHE A 115 7.65 32.35 -26.75
CA PHE A 115 8.17 33.03 -27.94
C PHE A 115 9.59 32.51 -28.24
N ASN A 116 9.91 32.20 -29.50
CA ASN A 116 11.26 31.80 -29.87
C ASN A 116 12.23 32.97 -29.70
N THR A 117 13.11 32.88 -28.70
CA THR A 117 14.21 33.83 -28.46
C THR A 117 15.55 33.29 -28.93
N GLU A 118 15.55 32.20 -29.70
CA GLU A 118 16.77 31.63 -30.26
C GLU A 118 17.45 32.64 -31.20
N VAL A 119 18.72 32.93 -30.94
CA VAL A 119 19.53 33.81 -31.78
C VAL A 119 19.84 33.08 -33.08
N ASP A 120 19.59 33.74 -34.23
CA ASP A 120 19.95 33.25 -35.56
C ASP A 120 21.47 33.03 -35.65
N LYS A 121 21.90 31.78 -35.49
CA LYS A 121 23.32 31.37 -35.50
C LYS A 121 24.02 31.68 -36.82
N ASN A 122 23.28 31.83 -37.91
CA ASN A 122 23.83 32.18 -39.23
C ASN A 122 24.03 33.69 -39.40
N ARG A 123 23.47 34.51 -38.48
CA ARG A 123 23.58 35.97 -38.49
C ARG A 123 24.55 36.51 -37.45
N TYR A 124 25.18 35.63 -36.67
CA TYR A 124 26.33 35.97 -35.83
C TYR A 124 27.54 36.22 -36.74
N MET A 125 27.59 37.41 -37.33
CA MET A 125 28.80 37.94 -37.94
C MET A 125 29.77 38.22 -36.81
N ASP A 126 30.85 37.45 -36.75
CA ASP A 126 31.99 37.76 -35.88
C ASP A 126 32.42 39.22 -36.16
N PRO A 127 32.38 40.12 -35.17
CA PRO A 127 32.67 41.54 -35.36
C PRO A 127 34.10 41.80 -35.86
N TYR A 128 34.97 40.78 -35.89
CA TYR A 128 36.33 40.86 -36.40
C TYR A 128 36.52 40.33 -37.83
N VAL A 129 35.48 39.78 -38.48
CA VAL A 129 35.60 39.31 -39.87
C VAL A 129 35.57 40.51 -40.82
N THR A 130 36.75 40.92 -41.26
CA THR A 130 36.92 41.99 -42.25
C THR A 130 36.43 41.49 -43.61
N ILE A 131 35.30 41.99 -44.10
CA ILE A 131 34.81 41.72 -45.47
C ILE A 131 35.84 42.28 -46.46
N ARG A 132 36.68 41.42 -47.03
CA ARG A 132 37.53 41.80 -48.17
C ARG A 132 36.62 41.95 -49.38
N ARG A 133 36.37 43.20 -49.80
CA ARG A 133 35.76 43.49 -51.10
C ARG A 133 36.72 43.00 -52.19
N LYS A 134 36.23 42.11 -53.06
CA LYS A 134 36.86 41.81 -54.35
C LYS A 134 36.52 42.89 -55.35
#